data_AF-A0AAW1Q495-F1
#
_entry.id   AF-A0AAW1Q495-F1
#
_cell.length_a   1.000
_cell.length_b   1.000
_cell.length_c   1.000
_cell.angle_alpha   90.00
_cell.angle_beta   90.00
_cell.angle_gamma   90.00
#
_symmetry.space_group_name_H-M   'P 1'
#
loop_
_entity.id
_entity.type
_entity.pdbx_description
1 polymer ?
#
loop_
_entity_poly.entity_id
_entity_poly.type
_entity_poly.pdbx_seq_one_letter_code
_entity_poly.pdbx_strand_id
1 'polypeptide(L)'
;MLQHGRSQAARQLLSLLQSQPSPSSWHCCPQLEQGLRCISQLLHTGLHAAAKPKQCESVAYSSSAPLAVMQPHAAPSWQAHRHRPQAPVALRQIRLLSGKASAADERKSTLQAKKAFRIQQKKEKEAEKARQEQAARAAAIQAKVAEPAAPTSKDTEAEEAVRNLRDAWAEVYTPEPVTNLTAEHVDMYFPFDRASVPEAFQDEKQEGLVALMPKCGCKGLQDEFAAAESSAIMFRACIHNLIVHAAAMHKKHIYLAGGLPSSGRSVAMAALVQWARSSGWLVMYVPTAHMLVDGGFFYQAKDGLWDTPESAKLLMHNMLVSHRMQLEQLAPKTASRHASLAALIEEGMNALEPQEVVSTALQLKDELLQVTEVPVLIAVDNYNVLYSHSRYYTWANQHHRRELLPTELRLAAGMRVFEQAPPANGVVVAASNFDGVSKHIPIPKPADTLNFPVQRFNTAEVDMMLEFYKFKTGRDPQDDDRLFAYYASGGNPKSIRRDAVQLLYRP
;
A
#
# COMPACT_ATOMS: atom_id res chain seq x y z
N MET A 1 -0.94 -4.99 61.77
CA MET A 1 0.52 -4.80 61.94
C MET A 1 1.30 -4.62 60.62
N LEU A 2 0.86 -5.15 59.47
CA LEU A 2 1.59 -4.99 58.19
C LEU A 2 1.46 -3.61 57.49
N GLN A 3 0.51 -2.76 57.89
CA GLN A 3 0.37 -1.40 57.31
C GLN A 3 1.19 -0.33 58.05
N HIS A 4 1.59 -0.55 59.31
CA HIS A 4 2.42 0.41 60.06
C HIS A 4 3.91 0.31 59.70
N GLY A 5 4.42 -0.87 59.33
CA GLY A 5 5.84 -1.05 58.97
C GLY A 5 6.25 -0.36 57.66
N ARG A 6 5.35 -0.26 56.67
CA ARG A 6 5.63 0.38 55.37
C ARG A 6 5.77 1.90 55.46
N SER A 7 5.11 2.53 56.43
CA SER A 7 5.20 3.98 56.65
C SER A 7 6.52 4.41 57.30
N GLN A 8 7.20 3.52 58.04
CA GLN A 8 8.42 3.87 58.76
C GLN A 8 9.66 3.79 57.83
N ALA A 9 9.72 2.76 56.98
CA ALA A 9 10.77 2.63 55.96
C ALA A 9 10.74 3.77 54.93
N ALA A 10 9.55 4.20 54.51
CA ALA A 10 9.39 5.31 53.59
C ALA A 10 9.83 6.66 54.18
N ARG A 11 9.61 6.88 55.50
CA ARG A 11 10.03 8.10 56.19
C ARG A 11 11.54 8.16 56.43
N GLN A 12 12.20 7.02 56.69
CA GLN A 12 13.66 6.95 56.81
C GLN A 12 14.37 7.17 55.48
N LEU A 13 13.79 6.70 54.37
CA LEU A 13 14.33 6.96 53.02
C LEU A 13 14.21 8.44 52.61
N LEU A 14 13.11 9.10 52.99
CA LEU A 14 12.90 10.53 52.73
C LEU A 14 13.84 11.43 53.55
N SER A 15 14.16 11.08 54.80
CA SER A 15 15.10 11.88 55.60
C SER A 15 16.56 11.73 55.14
N LEU A 16 16.92 10.59 54.55
CA LEU A 16 18.26 10.37 53.97
C LEU A 16 18.47 11.17 52.68
N LEU A 17 17.41 11.39 51.90
CA LEU A 17 17.46 12.18 50.66
C LEU A 17 17.50 13.70 50.91
N GLN A 18 16.99 14.17 52.05
CA GLN A 18 16.91 15.60 52.37
C GLN A 18 18.18 16.19 53.01
N SER A 19 19.22 15.39 53.27
CA SER A 19 20.42 15.83 54.01
C SER A 19 21.72 15.91 53.20
N GLN A 20 21.67 15.92 51.88
CA GLN A 20 22.89 15.99 51.05
C GLN A 20 23.18 17.43 50.55
N PRO A 21 24.44 17.92 50.67
CA PRO A 21 24.85 19.22 50.14
C PRO A 21 25.20 19.15 48.64
N SER A 22 25.37 20.33 48.04
CA SER A 22 25.45 20.64 46.60
C SER A 22 26.46 19.83 45.76
N PRO A 23 26.22 19.67 44.44
CA PRO A 23 26.93 18.72 43.59
C PRO A 23 28.23 19.30 43.04
N SER A 24 29.34 19.06 43.71
CA SER A 24 30.68 19.28 43.13
C SER A 24 31.73 18.35 43.73
N SER A 25 31.48 17.04 43.72
CA SER A 25 32.51 15.99 43.83
C SER A 25 31.88 14.60 43.73
N TRP A 26 31.72 14.08 42.51
CA TRP A 26 31.32 12.68 42.29
C TRP A 26 32.44 11.92 41.59
N HIS A 27 33.42 11.46 42.37
CA HIS A 27 34.31 10.38 41.98
C HIS A 27 34.43 9.36 43.12
N CYS A 28 34.09 8.11 42.78
CA CYS A 28 34.25 6.86 43.54
C CYS A 28 33.70 6.79 44.98
N CYS A 29 32.51 6.19 45.14
CA CYS A 29 32.09 5.63 46.44
C CYS A 29 31.53 4.20 46.27
N PRO A 30 32.21 3.15 46.79
CA PRO A 30 31.80 1.73 46.64
C PRO A 30 30.57 1.33 47.48
N GLN A 31 30.02 2.25 48.27
CA GLN A 31 28.95 1.94 49.24
C GLN A 31 27.54 1.96 48.62
N LEU A 32 27.35 2.56 47.43
CA LEU A 32 26.06 2.56 46.74
C LEU A 32 25.73 1.20 46.07
N GLU A 33 26.75 0.45 45.64
CA GLU A 33 26.57 -0.88 45.02
C GLU A 33 26.12 -1.95 46.03
N GLN A 34 26.50 -1.84 47.30
CA GLN A 34 26.03 -2.78 48.34
C GLN A 34 24.55 -2.55 48.68
N GLY A 35 24.07 -1.30 48.65
CA GLY A 35 22.66 -0.98 48.88
C GLY A 35 21.73 -1.56 47.81
N LEU A 36 22.14 -1.50 46.53
CA LEU A 36 21.35 -2.03 45.42
C LEU A 36 21.32 -3.57 45.38
N ARG A 37 22.37 -4.25 45.84
CA ARG A 37 22.38 -5.73 45.95
C ARG A 37 21.43 -6.25 47.04
N CYS A 38 21.26 -5.53 48.16
CA CYS A 38 20.29 -5.91 49.20
C CYS A 38 18.83 -5.77 48.74
N ILE A 39 18.52 -4.76 47.92
CA ILE A 39 17.16 -4.56 47.38
C ILE A 39 16.81 -5.66 46.36
N SER A 40 17.78 -6.09 45.55
CA SER A 40 17.60 -7.20 44.60
C SER A 40 17.37 -8.56 45.29
N GLN A 41 17.95 -8.79 46.46
CA GLN A 41 17.76 -10.05 47.22
C GLN A 41 16.41 -10.10 47.96
N LEU A 42 15.87 -8.95 48.38
CA LEU A 42 14.55 -8.89 49.04
C LEU A 42 13.38 -9.08 48.07
N LEU A 43 13.55 -8.80 46.78
CA LEU A 43 12.51 -9.00 45.77
C LEU A 43 12.41 -10.46 45.29
N HIS A 44 13.45 -11.28 45.46
CA HIS A 44 13.48 -12.64 44.93
C HIS A 44 12.95 -13.73 45.88
N THR A 45 12.75 -13.44 47.17
CA THR A 45 12.33 -14.44 48.18
C THR A 45 10.85 -14.36 48.58
N GLY A 46 10.05 -13.50 47.94
CA GLY A 46 8.67 -13.19 48.36
C GLY A 46 7.51 -13.93 47.67
N LEU A 47 7.75 -14.90 46.78
CA LEU A 47 6.68 -15.54 45.99
C LEU A 47 6.69 -17.06 46.07
N HIS A 48 6.31 -17.61 47.23
CA HIS A 48 5.77 -18.97 47.32
C HIS A 48 4.87 -19.11 48.56
N ALA A 49 3.55 -18.94 48.39
CA ALA A 49 2.54 -19.60 49.22
C ALA A 49 1.13 -19.52 48.60
N ALA A 50 0.53 -20.71 48.46
CA ALA A 50 -0.92 -21.02 48.45
C ALA A 50 -1.77 -20.75 47.19
N ALA A 51 -2.05 -21.82 46.43
CA ALA A 51 -3.43 -22.25 46.12
C ALA A 51 -3.44 -23.67 45.50
N LYS A 52 -4.24 -24.57 46.11
CA LYS A 52 -4.48 -25.97 45.68
C LYS A 52 -5.35 -26.04 44.41
N PRO A 53 -5.16 -27.03 43.50
CA PRO A 53 -6.14 -27.34 42.46
C PRO A 53 -7.13 -28.43 42.89
N LYS A 54 -8.38 -28.29 42.45
CA LYS A 54 -9.44 -29.31 42.53
C LYS A 54 -9.23 -30.36 41.42
N GLN A 55 -9.40 -31.62 41.80
CA GLN A 55 -9.51 -32.78 40.92
C GLN A 55 -10.77 -32.69 40.06
N CYS A 56 -10.65 -32.97 38.76
CA CYS A 56 -11.71 -33.50 37.92
C CYS A 56 -11.12 -34.52 36.93
N GLU A 57 -11.52 -35.77 37.18
CA GLU A 57 -11.63 -36.97 36.36
C GLU A 57 -11.03 -37.01 34.94
N SER A 58 -10.15 -37.99 34.80
CA SER A 58 -9.66 -38.60 33.57
C SER A 58 -10.72 -39.46 32.90
N VAL A 59 -10.99 -39.22 31.61
CA VAL A 59 -11.52 -40.25 30.70
C VAL A 59 -10.44 -40.55 29.67
N ALA A 60 -9.92 -41.77 29.74
CA ALA A 60 -9.00 -42.33 28.80
C ALA A 60 -9.72 -42.70 27.50
N TYR A 61 -9.13 -42.34 26.35
CA TYR A 61 -9.34 -43.08 25.11
C TYR A 61 -7.99 -43.46 24.53
N SER A 62 -7.72 -44.76 24.62
CA SER A 62 -6.76 -45.50 23.82
C SER A 62 -7.32 -45.63 22.40
N SER A 63 -6.51 -45.39 21.38
CA SER A 63 -6.27 -46.42 20.36
C SER A 63 -5.19 -45.98 19.36
N SER A 64 -4.18 -46.83 19.31
CA SER A 64 -3.22 -47.02 18.24
C SER A 64 -3.87 -47.64 17.01
N ALA A 65 -3.58 -47.14 15.80
CA ALA A 65 -3.55 -47.94 14.57
C ALA A 65 -2.67 -47.27 13.50
N PRO A 66 -1.77 -47.99 12.83
CA PRO A 66 -0.91 -47.45 11.78
C PRO A 66 -1.58 -47.52 10.40
N LEU A 67 -1.39 -46.47 9.59
CA LEU A 67 -1.77 -46.43 8.18
C LEU A 67 -0.77 -47.24 7.35
N ALA A 68 -1.30 -48.28 6.70
CA ALA A 68 -0.61 -49.08 5.69
C ALA A 68 -0.39 -48.26 4.40
N VAL A 69 0.84 -48.28 3.93
CA VAL A 69 1.29 -47.75 2.64
C VAL A 69 0.80 -48.70 1.54
N MET A 70 -0.20 -48.28 0.75
CA MET A 70 -0.57 -48.95 -0.51
C MET A 70 0.18 -48.30 -1.68
N GLN A 71 0.90 -49.13 -2.42
CA GLN A 71 1.52 -48.81 -3.71
C GLN A 71 0.46 -48.67 -4.81
N PRO A 72 0.68 -47.82 -5.84
CA PRO A 72 -0.22 -47.73 -6.99
C PRO A 72 0.06 -48.84 -8.01
N HIS A 73 -0.99 -49.58 -8.36
CA HIS A 73 -1.02 -50.51 -9.48
C HIS A 73 -1.08 -49.80 -10.83
N ALA A 74 -0.53 -50.51 -11.82
CA ALA A 74 -0.21 -50.09 -13.17
C ALA A 74 -1.43 -49.70 -14.04
N ALA A 75 -1.14 -48.83 -15.01
CA ALA A 75 -1.98 -48.41 -16.11
C ALA A 75 -2.31 -49.57 -17.08
N PRO A 76 -3.49 -49.56 -17.72
CA PRO A 76 -3.71 -50.28 -18.97
C PRO A 76 -3.60 -49.34 -20.17
N SER A 77 -2.70 -49.73 -21.07
CA SER A 77 -2.54 -49.26 -22.44
C SER A 77 -3.83 -49.39 -23.25
N TRP A 78 -4.31 -48.28 -23.82
CA TRP A 78 -5.32 -48.30 -24.88
C TRP A 78 -4.65 -48.18 -26.24
N GLN A 79 -4.77 -49.27 -27.00
CA GLN A 79 -4.27 -49.42 -28.35
C GLN A 79 -5.06 -48.57 -29.34
N ALA A 80 -4.33 -48.04 -30.31
CA ALA A 80 -4.83 -47.22 -31.40
C ALA A 80 -5.74 -48.00 -32.36
N HIS A 81 -7.00 -47.60 -32.45
CA HIS A 81 -7.86 -47.92 -33.59
C HIS A 81 -7.86 -46.74 -34.58
N ARG A 82 -7.16 -46.93 -35.70
CA ARG A 82 -7.28 -46.10 -36.90
C ARG A 82 -8.64 -46.33 -37.55
N HIS A 83 -9.52 -45.33 -37.53
CA HIS A 83 -10.66 -45.27 -38.43
C HIS A 83 -10.40 -44.22 -39.54
N ARG A 84 -10.35 -44.70 -40.78
CA ARG A 84 -10.49 -43.90 -42.00
C ARG A 84 -11.85 -43.19 -42.00
N PRO A 85 -11.93 -41.88 -42.26
CA PRO A 85 -13.19 -41.29 -42.70
C PRO A 85 -13.38 -41.53 -44.21
N GLN A 86 -14.47 -42.20 -44.55
CA GLN A 86 -15.03 -42.26 -45.89
C GLN A 86 -15.66 -40.91 -46.23
N ALA A 87 -15.45 -40.44 -47.46
CA ALA A 87 -16.12 -39.27 -48.01
C ALA A 87 -17.59 -39.58 -48.35
N PRO A 88 -18.55 -38.69 -48.06
CA PRO A 88 -19.85 -38.74 -48.69
C PRO A 88 -19.91 -37.80 -49.90
N VAL A 89 -20.00 -38.43 -51.08
CA VAL A 89 -20.52 -37.84 -52.31
C VAL A 89 -22.03 -37.76 -52.18
N ALA A 90 -22.58 -36.55 -52.00
CA ALA A 90 -23.90 -36.14 -52.47
C ALA A 90 -24.23 -34.76 -51.94
N LEU A 91 -24.22 -33.75 -52.82
CA LEU A 91 -25.16 -32.61 -52.83
C LEU A 91 -24.83 -31.76 -54.05
N ARG A 92 -25.22 -32.29 -55.22
CA ARG A 92 -25.14 -31.62 -56.52
C ARG A 92 -26.55 -31.46 -57.08
N GLN A 93 -27.37 -30.67 -56.41
CA GLN A 93 -28.63 -30.13 -56.93
C GLN A 93 -29.13 -29.05 -55.98
N ILE A 94 -28.62 -27.82 -56.15
CA ILE A 94 -29.27 -26.51 -55.97
C ILE A 94 -28.28 -25.53 -56.63
N ARG A 95 -28.31 -25.44 -57.96
CA ARG A 95 -27.59 -24.39 -58.69
C ARG A 95 -28.29 -24.10 -60.01
N LEU A 96 -29.48 -23.50 -59.92
CA LEU A 96 -30.18 -22.97 -61.09
C LEU A 96 -31.11 -21.77 -60.78
N LEU A 97 -30.97 -21.12 -59.61
CA LEU A 97 -31.74 -19.91 -59.27
C LEU A 97 -30.92 -18.90 -58.44
N SER A 98 -29.91 -18.25 -59.04
CA SER A 98 -29.31 -17.04 -58.43
C SER A 98 -28.65 -16.07 -59.42
N GLY A 99 -28.99 -16.14 -60.72
CA GLY A 99 -28.32 -15.39 -61.78
C GLY A 99 -28.83 -13.97 -62.05
N LYS A 100 -29.66 -13.34 -61.18
CA LYS A 100 -30.22 -12.00 -61.47
C LYS A 100 -30.12 -10.97 -60.34
N ALA A 101 -29.38 -11.24 -59.26
CA ALA A 101 -29.27 -10.33 -58.10
C ALA A 101 -27.94 -9.54 -58.00
N SER A 102 -26.90 -9.80 -58.80
CA SER A 102 -25.57 -9.24 -58.51
C SER A 102 -25.24 -7.88 -59.15
N ALA A 103 -26.06 -7.34 -60.06
CA ALA A 103 -25.77 -6.04 -60.70
C ALA A 103 -26.28 -4.83 -59.90
N ALA A 104 -27.26 -5.02 -59.00
CA ALA A 104 -27.81 -3.95 -58.18
C ALA A 104 -26.98 -3.69 -56.92
N ASP A 105 -26.37 -4.74 -56.35
CA ASP A 105 -25.56 -4.63 -55.13
C ASP A 105 -24.17 -4.04 -55.40
N GLU A 106 -23.55 -4.30 -56.56
CA GLU A 106 -22.30 -3.64 -56.95
C GLU A 106 -22.46 -2.14 -57.20
N ARG A 107 -23.62 -1.70 -57.73
CA ARG A 107 -23.93 -0.27 -57.92
C ARG A 107 -24.18 0.46 -56.60
N LYS A 108 -24.75 -0.22 -55.61
CA LYS A 108 -24.94 0.34 -54.26
C LYS A 108 -23.62 0.46 -53.51
N SER A 109 -22.72 -0.54 -53.62
CA SER A 109 -21.41 -0.51 -52.95
C SER A 109 -20.51 0.61 -53.51
N THR A 110 -20.49 0.79 -54.84
CA THR A 110 -19.71 1.86 -55.49
C THR A 110 -20.25 3.27 -55.19
N LEU A 111 -21.56 3.44 -55.03
CA LEU A 111 -22.15 4.72 -54.62
C LEU A 111 -21.83 5.06 -53.15
N GLN A 112 -21.83 4.06 -52.26
CA GLN A 112 -21.44 4.22 -50.86
C GLN A 112 -19.96 4.59 -50.72
N ALA A 113 -19.08 3.94 -51.48
CA ALA A 113 -17.65 4.28 -51.52
C ALA A 113 -17.39 5.73 -51.98
N LYS A 114 -18.11 6.19 -53.03
CA LYS A 114 -17.99 7.58 -53.50
C LYS A 114 -18.52 8.62 -52.49
N LYS A 115 -19.56 8.29 -51.72
CA LYS A 115 -20.06 9.16 -50.63
C LYS A 115 -19.06 9.22 -49.47
N ALA A 116 -18.48 8.10 -49.07
CA ALA A 116 -17.46 8.05 -48.03
C ALA A 116 -16.23 8.90 -48.40
N PHE A 117 -15.76 8.79 -49.64
CA PHE A 117 -14.62 9.57 -50.15
C PHE A 117 -14.88 11.09 -50.13
N ARG A 118 -16.08 11.54 -50.53
CA ARG A 118 -16.45 12.97 -50.46
C ARG A 118 -16.53 13.50 -49.03
N ILE A 119 -16.99 12.68 -48.09
CA ILE A 119 -17.03 13.05 -46.66
C ILE A 119 -15.60 13.19 -46.13
N GLN A 120 -14.69 12.29 -46.52
CA GLN A 120 -13.29 12.35 -46.10
C GLN A 120 -12.57 13.59 -46.63
N GLN A 121 -12.73 13.93 -47.91
CA GLN A 121 -12.16 15.14 -48.48
C GLN A 121 -12.72 16.43 -47.84
N LYS A 122 -14.00 16.43 -47.43
CA LYS A 122 -14.58 17.58 -46.72
C LYS A 122 -13.97 17.75 -45.33
N LYS A 123 -13.77 16.65 -44.59
CA LYS A 123 -13.14 16.66 -43.27
C LYS A 123 -11.68 17.11 -43.31
N GLU A 124 -10.91 16.68 -44.32
CA GLU A 124 -9.52 17.11 -44.49
C GLU A 124 -9.42 18.62 -44.77
N LYS A 125 -10.28 19.16 -45.63
CA LYS A 125 -10.32 20.62 -45.90
C LYS A 125 -10.71 21.44 -44.67
N GLU A 126 -11.65 20.95 -43.86
CA GLU A 126 -12.04 21.61 -42.61
C GLU A 126 -10.91 21.56 -41.57
N ALA A 127 -10.19 20.44 -41.46
CA ALA A 127 -9.04 20.31 -40.56
C ALA A 127 -7.87 21.21 -40.98
N GLU A 128 -7.62 21.36 -42.28
CA GLU A 128 -6.56 22.24 -42.78
C GLU A 128 -6.89 23.72 -42.53
N LYS A 129 -8.14 24.13 -42.73
CA LYS A 129 -8.60 25.47 -42.38
C LYS A 129 -8.46 25.75 -40.89
N ALA A 130 -8.79 24.79 -40.02
CA ALA A 130 -8.63 24.93 -38.58
C ALA A 130 -7.16 25.07 -38.15
N ARG A 131 -6.24 24.32 -38.78
CA ARG A 131 -4.79 24.45 -38.55
C ARG A 131 -4.27 25.82 -38.97
N GLN A 132 -4.72 26.36 -40.10
CA GLN A 132 -4.34 27.70 -40.55
C GLN A 132 -4.86 28.79 -39.62
N GLU A 133 -6.08 28.68 -39.11
CA GLU A 133 -6.63 29.62 -38.12
C GLU A 133 -5.90 29.54 -36.77
N GLN A 134 -5.53 28.35 -36.31
CA GLN A 134 -4.72 28.18 -35.09
C GLN A 134 -3.31 28.74 -35.25
N ALA A 135 -2.65 28.51 -36.40
CA ALA A 135 -1.34 29.08 -36.69
C ALA A 135 -1.39 30.61 -36.75
N ALA A 136 -2.42 31.20 -37.37
CA ALA A 136 -2.62 32.65 -37.41
C ALA A 136 -2.85 33.24 -36.01
N ARG A 137 -3.62 32.55 -35.15
CA ARG A 137 -3.80 32.96 -33.74
C ARG A 137 -2.50 32.86 -32.94
N ALA A 138 -1.72 31.79 -33.11
CA ALA A 138 -0.44 31.63 -32.44
C ALA A 138 0.56 32.73 -32.86
N ALA A 139 0.62 33.06 -34.15
CA ALA A 139 1.47 34.14 -34.66
C ALA A 139 1.04 35.52 -34.12
N ALA A 140 -0.27 35.78 -34.03
CA ALA A 140 -0.79 37.03 -33.46
C ALA A 140 -0.50 37.17 -31.96
N ILE A 141 -0.48 36.05 -31.22
CA ILE A 141 -0.10 36.02 -29.80
C ILE A 141 1.40 36.27 -29.65
N GLN A 142 2.25 35.61 -30.46
CA GLN A 142 3.70 35.83 -30.43
C GLN A 142 4.09 37.27 -30.78
N ALA A 143 3.39 37.92 -31.73
CA ALA A 143 3.62 39.31 -32.08
C ALA A 143 3.24 40.30 -30.96
N LYS A 144 2.34 39.93 -30.04
CA LYS A 144 1.96 40.75 -28.88
C LYS A 144 2.87 40.56 -27.67
N VAL A 145 3.68 39.51 -27.63
CA VAL A 145 4.55 39.17 -26.49
C VAL A 145 5.98 39.73 -26.67
N ALA A 146 6.32 40.24 -27.86
CA ALA A 146 7.68 40.68 -28.20
C ALA A 146 8.05 42.12 -27.80
N GLU A 147 7.25 42.81 -26.98
CA GLU A 147 7.58 44.14 -26.47
C GLU A 147 7.90 44.04 -24.96
N PRO A 148 9.19 43.99 -24.57
CA PRO A 148 9.57 43.89 -23.16
C PRO A 148 9.27 45.24 -22.48
N ALA A 149 8.18 45.30 -21.73
CA ALA A 149 7.92 46.39 -20.83
C ALA A 149 9.03 46.47 -19.77
N ALA A 150 9.59 47.65 -19.56
CA ALA A 150 10.58 47.89 -18.52
C ALA A 150 9.99 47.54 -17.13
N PRO A 151 10.74 46.84 -16.26
CA PRO A 151 10.23 46.41 -14.96
C PRO A 151 9.83 47.63 -14.14
N THR A 152 8.58 47.64 -13.68
CA THR A 152 8.07 48.66 -12.78
C THR A 152 8.51 48.34 -11.36
N SER A 153 8.58 49.32 -10.46
CA SER A 153 9.02 49.13 -9.07
C SER A 153 8.15 48.15 -8.24
N LYS A 154 6.97 47.78 -8.75
CA LYS A 154 6.11 46.73 -8.17
C LYS A 154 6.60 45.33 -8.53
N ASP A 155 7.28 45.16 -9.65
CA ASP A 155 7.80 43.87 -10.10
C ASP A 155 8.99 43.47 -9.22
N THR A 156 9.78 44.43 -8.75
CA THR A 156 10.89 44.20 -7.80
C THR A 156 10.44 43.77 -6.40
N GLU A 157 9.34 44.33 -5.87
CA GLU A 157 8.79 43.89 -4.57
C GLU A 157 8.20 42.48 -4.65
N ALA A 158 7.56 42.15 -5.78
CA ALA A 158 7.05 40.80 -6.03
C ALA A 158 8.18 39.77 -6.19
N GLU A 159 9.25 40.11 -6.91
CA GLU A 159 10.44 39.25 -7.05
C GLU A 159 11.16 39.04 -5.72
N GLU A 160 11.26 40.07 -4.89
CA GLU A 160 11.85 39.97 -3.55
C GLU A 160 10.99 39.12 -2.61
N ALA A 161 9.66 39.24 -2.67
CA ALA A 161 8.74 38.37 -1.94
C ALA A 161 8.86 36.90 -2.38
N VAL A 162 8.96 36.64 -3.69
CA VAL A 162 9.15 35.28 -4.23
C VAL A 162 10.50 34.70 -3.83
N ARG A 163 11.56 35.50 -3.80
CA ARG A 163 12.89 35.09 -3.32
C ARG A 163 12.87 34.75 -1.83
N ASN A 164 12.28 35.61 -1.00
CA ASN A 164 12.14 35.37 0.43
C ASN A 164 11.29 34.12 0.72
N LEU A 165 10.26 33.87 -0.09
CA LEU A 165 9.47 32.63 -0.02
C LEU A 165 10.31 31.40 -0.37
N ARG A 166 11.16 31.50 -1.41
CA ARG A 166 12.05 30.40 -1.80
C ARG A 166 13.10 30.09 -0.73
N ASP A 167 13.64 31.12 -0.09
CA ASP A 167 14.63 30.97 0.97
C ASP A 167 13.99 30.38 2.23
N ALA A 168 12.78 30.80 2.59
CA ALA A 168 12.00 30.18 3.67
C ALA A 168 11.62 28.72 3.35
N TRP A 169 11.41 28.37 2.08
CA TRP A 169 11.18 26.99 1.66
C TRP A 169 12.44 26.13 1.82
N ALA A 170 13.64 26.68 1.68
CA ALA A 170 14.87 25.88 1.74
C ALA A 170 15.10 25.24 3.13
N GLU A 171 14.54 25.81 4.20
CA GLU A 171 14.63 25.26 5.55
C GLU A 171 13.66 24.09 5.78
N VAL A 172 12.49 24.12 5.12
CA VAL A 172 11.39 23.17 5.37
C VAL A 172 11.25 22.14 4.25
N TYR A 173 11.77 22.44 3.06
CA TYR A 173 11.57 21.66 1.85
C TYR A 173 12.89 21.35 1.16
N THR A 174 13.08 20.10 0.79
CA THR A 174 14.16 19.63 -0.09
C THR A 174 13.60 19.26 -1.46
N PRO A 175 14.20 19.74 -2.56
CA PRO A 175 13.82 19.32 -3.91
C PRO A 175 14.36 17.93 -4.27
N GLU A 176 15.20 17.33 -3.42
CA GLU A 176 15.83 16.05 -3.69
C GLU A 176 14.79 14.93 -3.80
N PRO A 177 14.96 14.00 -4.77
CA PRO A 177 14.11 12.82 -4.86
C PRO A 177 14.37 11.90 -3.67
N VAL A 178 13.40 11.04 -3.36
CA VAL A 178 13.46 10.12 -2.21
C VAL A 178 14.71 9.21 -2.18
N THR A 179 15.32 8.94 -3.33
CA THR A 179 16.55 8.14 -3.45
C THR A 179 17.78 8.83 -2.91
N ASN A 180 17.79 10.17 -2.91
CA ASN A 180 18.91 10.99 -2.47
C ASN A 180 18.75 11.47 -1.03
N LEU A 181 17.61 11.19 -0.40
CA LEU A 181 17.34 11.63 0.97
C LEU A 181 18.19 10.83 1.97
N THR A 182 18.96 11.58 2.74
CA THR A 182 19.84 11.11 3.81
C THR A 182 19.28 11.47 5.19
N ALA A 183 19.98 11.10 6.26
CA ALA A 183 19.62 11.48 7.62
C ALA A 183 19.59 13.01 7.84
N GLU A 184 20.29 13.80 7.02
CA GLU A 184 20.30 15.26 7.08
C GLU A 184 18.97 15.89 6.64
N HIS A 185 18.19 15.15 5.85
CA HIS A 185 16.89 15.60 5.34
C HIS A 185 15.73 15.21 6.27
N VAL A 186 16.03 14.59 7.41
CA VAL A 186 15.00 14.19 8.37
C VAL A 186 14.24 15.42 8.84
N ASP A 187 12.91 15.28 8.89
CA ASP A 187 11.92 16.30 9.24
C ASP A 187 11.67 17.37 8.15
N MET A 188 12.37 17.31 7.01
CA MET A 188 12.08 18.15 5.83
C MET A 188 10.99 17.53 4.95
N TYR A 189 10.23 18.37 4.27
CA TYR A 189 9.31 17.97 3.21
C TYR A 189 10.04 17.70 1.90
N PHE A 190 9.61 16.69 1.15
CA PHE A 190 10.16 16.37 -0.16
C PHE A 190 9.02 16.10 -1.16
N PRO A 191 9.24 16.27 -2.48
CA PRO A 191 8.22 16.00 -3.48
C PRO A 191 7.93 14.50 -3.58
N PHE A 192 6.69 14.11 -3.30
CA PHE A 192 6.21 12.75 -3.54
C PHE A 192 5.63 12.66 -4.96
N ASP A 193 6.14 11.71 -5.73
CA ASP A 193 5.72 11.53 -7.12
C ASP A 193 4.47 10.64 -7.19
N ARG A 194 3.33 11.25 -7.51
CA ARG A 194 2.05 10.54 -7.69
C ARG A 194 2.11 9.50 -8.80
N ALA A 195 2.87 9.74 -9.86
CA ALA A 195 2.99 8.82 -10.99
C ALA A 195 3.78 7.57 -10.61
N SER A 196 4.67 7.66 -9.62
CA SER A 196 5.43 6.52 -9.12
C SER A 196 4.60 5.56 -8.27
N VAL A 197 3.54 6.04 -7.59
CA VAL A 197 2.65 5.23 -6.74
C VAL A 197 1.17 5.53 -7.04
N PRO A 198 0.71 5.25 -8.28
CA PRO A 198 -0.64 5.63 -8.71
C PRO A 198 -1.73 4.95 -7.87
N GLU A 199 -1.50 3.72 -7.42
CA GLU A 199 -2.46 2.96 -6.62
C GLU A 199 -2.71 3.56 -5.22
N ALA A 200 -1.84 4.45 -4.73
CA ALA A 200 -2.06 5.16 -3.48
C ALA A 200 -3.17 6.22 -3.60
N PHE A 201 -3.58 6.59 -4.82
CA PHE A 201 -4.54 7.65 -5.09
C PHE A 201 -5.83 7.09 -5.70
N GLN A 202 -6.97 7.53 -5.16
CA GLN A 202 -8.26 7.36 -5.81
C GLN A 202 -8.50 8.56 -6.71
N ASP A 203 -7.90 8.59 -7.90
CA ASP A 203 -8.23 9.68 -8.84
C ASP A 203 -9.68 9.49 -9.31
N GLU A 204 -10.53 10.49 -9.10
CA GLU A 204 -11.97 10.50 -9.46
C GLU A 204 -12.23 10.18 -10.95
N LYS A 205 -11.20 10.29 -11.80
CA LYS A 205 -11.23 10.04 -13.24
C LYS A 205 -10.83 8.61 -13.64
N GLN A 206 -10.48 7.73 -12.71
CA GLN A 206 -10.15 6.35 -13.04
C GLN A 206 -11.44 5.55 -13.33
N GLU A 207 -11.89 5.64 -14.59
CA GLU A 207 -12.94 4.79 -15.14
C GLU A 207 -12.52 3.31 -15.13
N GLY A 208 -13.48 2.39 -14.88
CA GLY A 208 -13.24 0.95 -14.95
C GLY A 208 -13.09 0.25 -13.60
N LEU A 209 -12.03 -0.55 -13.43
CA LEU A 209 -11.82 -1.46 -12.29
C LEU A 209 -11.79 -0.74 -10.93
N VAL A 210 -11.24 0.48 -10.90
CA VAL A 210 -11.08 1.27 -9.67
C VAL A 210 -12.41 1.83 -9.19
N ALA A 211 -13.32 2.19 -10.11
CA ALA A 211 -14.66 2.68 -9.77
C ALA A 211 -15.51 1.62 -9.01
N LEU A 212 -15.23 0.33 -9.21
CA LEU A 212 -15.90 -0.75 -8.48
C LEU A 212 -15.38 -0.94 -7.05
N MET A 213 -14.36 -0.17 -6.67
CA MET A 213 -13.65 -0.32 -5.40
C MET A 213 -13.50 1.03 -4.66
N PRO A 214 -14.55 1.46 -3.93
CA PRO A 214 -14.59 2.79 -3.30
C PRO A 214 -13.60 2.99 -2.14
N LYS A 215 -12.90 1.93 -1.69
CA LYS A 215 -12.00 1.95 -0.53
C LYS A 215 -10.52 1.73 -0.89
N CYS A 216 -10.13 1.88 -2.15
CA CYS A 216 -8.73 1.72 -2.56
C CYS A 216 -7.83 2.93 -2.15
N GLY A 217 -6.52 2.82 -2.26
CA GLY A 217 -5.59 3.93 -1.99
C GLY A 217 -5.25 4.20 -0.52
N CYS A 218 -4.31 5.12 -0.33
CA CYS A 218 -3.77 5.54 0.96
C CYS A 218 -4.48 6.83 1.42
N LYS A 219 -5.56 6.67 2.20
CA LYS A 219 -6.33 7.81 2.73
C LYS A 219 -5.47 8.84 3.47
N GLY A 220 -4.51 8.38 4.27
CA GLY A 220 -3.65 9.29 5.05
C GLY A 220 -2.78 10.20 4.17
N LEU A 221 -2.34 9.71 3.01
CA LEU A 221 -1.55 10.46 2.03
C LEU A 221 -2.44 11.41 1.23
N GLN A 222 -3.62 10.96 0.82
CA GLN A 222 -4.61 11.80 0.15
C GLN A 222 -5.08 12.96 1.04
N ASP A 223 -5.34 12.68 2.33
CA ASP A 223 -5.70 13.70 3.33
C ASP A 223 -4.55 14.72 3.52
N GLU A 224 -3.29 14.28 3.47
CA GLU A 224 -2.12 15.17 3.53
C GLU A 224 -2.08 16.09 2.31
N PHE A 225 -2.21 15.55 1.11
CA PHE A 225 -2.18 16.35 -0.12
C PHE A 225 -3.34 17.31 -0.22
N ALA A 226 -4.54 16.91 0.22
CA ALA A 226 -5.68 17.79 0.27
C ALA A 226 -5.50 18.93 1.30
N ALA A 227 -4.90 18.63 2.46
CA ALA A 227 -4.63 19.64 3.47
C ALA A 227 -3.52 20.61 3.06
N ALA A 228 -2.41 20.09 2.54
CA ALA A 228 -1.23 20.83 2.11
C ALA A 228 -1.39 21.55 0.77
N GLU A 229 -2.34 21.13 -0.07
CA GLU A 229 -2.46 21.55 -1.48
C GLU A 229 -1.17 21.34 -2.28
N SER A 230 -0.33 20.42 -1.82
CA SER A 230 0.97 20.07 -2.37
C SER A 230 1.11 18.56 -2.42
N SER A 231 1.92 18.05 -3.34
CA SER A 231 2.32 16.64 -3.35
C SER A 231 3.55 16.38 -2.49
N ALA A 232 3.91 17.27 -1.57
CA ALA A 232 5.04 17.06 -0.67
C ALA A 232 4.61 16.26 0.57
N ILE A 233 5.50 15.40 1.08
CA ILE A 233 5.35 14.77 2.39
C ILE A 233 6.62 14.95 3.21
N MET A 234 6.48 14.90 4.53
CA MET A 234 7.62 14.98 5.45
C MET A 234 8.44 13.69 5.43
N PHE A 235 9.76 13.83 5.26
CA PHE A 235 10.74 12.77 5.38
C PHE A 235 11.08 12.52 6.85
N ARG A 236 10.29 11.68 7.49
CA ARG A 236 10.43 11.40 8.92
C ARG A 236 11.58 10.47 9.22
N ALA A 237 12.12 10.53 10.44
CA ALA A 237 13.13 9.59 10.92
C ALA A 237 12.69 8.12 10.77
N CYS A 238 11.40 7.82 10.97
CA CYS A 238 10.88 6.47 10.77
C CYS A 238 10.90 6.02 9.31
N ILE A 239 10.77 6.93 8.35
CA ILE A 239 10.86 6.61 6.91
C ILE A 239 12.31 6.32 6.54
N HIS A 240 13.24 7.19 6.97
CA HIS A 240 14.68 6.97 6.77
C HIS A 240 15.12 5.61 7.32
N ASN A 241 14.80 5.32 8.59
CA ASN A 241 15.17 4.06 9.22
C ASN A 241 14.51 2.86 8.55
N LEU A 242 13.26 2.98 8.09
CA LEU A 242 12.56 1.92 7.37
C LEU A 242 13.25 1.61 6.03
N ILE A 243 13.65 2.65 5.29
CA ILE A 243 14.40 2.52 4.04
C ILE A 243 15.74 1.83 4.29
N VAL A 244 16.50 2.28 5.30
CA VAL A 244 17.80 1.67 5.66
C VAL A 244 17.65 0.19 5.98
N HIS A 245 16.62 -0.19 6.76
CA HIS A 245 16.37 -1.60 7.08
C HIS A 245 15.92 -2.43 5.87
N ALA A 246 15.05 -1.87 5.02
CA ALA A 246 14.59 -2.54 3.81
C ALA A 246 15.76 -2.76 2.83
N ALA A 247 16.58 -1.73 2.60
CA ALA A 247 17.76 -1.78 1.73
C ALA A 247 18.79 -2.80 2.22
N ALA A 248 19.01 -2.89 3.54
CA ALA A 248 19.95 -3.85 4.12
C ALA A 248 19.47 -5.31 4.06
N MET A 249 18.16 -5.54 3.88
CA MET A 249 17.53 -6.87 3.82
C MET A 249 17.87 -7.83 4.98
N HIS A 250 18.32 -7.32 6.13
CA HIS A 250 18.72 -8.16 7.27
C HIS A 250 17.56 -8.97 7.84
N LYS A 251 16.37 -8.37 7.88
CA LYS A 251 15.11 -9.02 8.26
C LYS A 251 14.17 -8.94 7.08
N LYS A 252 13.78 -10.11 6.56
CA LYS A 252 12.94 -10.18 5.38
C LYS A 252 11.46 -9.90 5.65
N HIS A 253 11.01 -10.04 6.90
CA HIS A 253 9.68 -9.63 7.33
C HIS A 253 9.76 -8.39 8.21
N ILE A 254 9.11 -7.31 7.79
CA ILE A 254 9.02 -6.06 8.54
C ILE A 254 7.54 -5.77 8.80
N TYR A 255 7.17 -5.69 10.07
CA TYR A 255 5.82 -5.37 10.48
C TYR A 255 5.77 -3.99 11.11
N LEU A 256 5.03 -3.05 10.49
CA LEU A 256 4.78 -1.72 11.04
C LEU A 256 3.73 -1.85 12.15
N ALA A 257 4.21 -2.29 13.31
CA ALA A 257 3.43 -2.70 14.47
C ALA A 257 3.20 -1.55 15.46
N GLY A 258 2.15 -1.69 16.29
CA GLY A 258 2.20 -1.16 17.65
C GLY A 258 2.20 0.36 17.81
N GLY A 259 1.76 1.12 16.81
CA GLY A 259 1.59 2.57 16.91
C GLY A 259 0.21 2.98 17.43
N LEU A 260 0.07 4.21 17.87
CA LEU A 260 -1.25 4.81 18.07
C LEU A 260 -1.96 4.98 16.71
N PRO A 261 -3.31 4.99 16.66
CA PRO A 261 -4.03 5.30 15.45
C PRO A 261 -3.54 6.61 14.82
N SER A 262 -3.53 6.64 13.49
CA SER A 262 -3.11 7.79 12.68
C SER A 262 -1.64 8.21 12.80
N SER A 263 -0.72 7.37 13.29
CA SER A 263 0.71 7.71 13.42
C SER A 263 1.49 7.87 12.10
N GLY A 264 0.86 7.72 10.92
CA GLY A 264 1.53 7.87 9.63
C GLY A 264 2.11 6.58 9.02
N ARG A 265 1.71 5.39 9.50
CA ARG A 265 2.14 4.08 8.96
C ARG A 265 1.93 3.95 7.44
N SER A 266 0.73 4.27 6.98
CA SER A 266 0.37 4.20 5.55
C SER A 266 1.22 5.13 4.70
N VAL A 267 1.47 6.35 5.18
CA VAL A 267 2.31 7.35 4.50
C VAL A 267 3.78 6.88 4.45
N ALA A 268 4.30 6.35 5.56
CA ALA A 268 5.65 5.81 5.61
C ALA A 268 5.85 4.63 4.65
N MET A 269 4.84 3.76 4.54
CA MET A 269 4.88 2.65 3.60
C MET A 269 4.77 3.11 2.14
N ALA A 270 3.95 4.12 1.84
CA ALA A 270 3.89 4.71 0.50
C ALA A 270 5.23 5.36 0.11
N ALA A 271 5.90 6.06 1.04
CA ALA A 271 7.23 6.61 0.84
C ALA A 271 8.28 5.52 0.57
N LEU A 272 8.22 4.40 1.31
CA LEU A 272 9.07 3.23 1.06
C LEU A 272 8.84 2.65 -0.34
N VAL A 273 7.58 2.55 -0.78
CA VAL A 273 7.22 2.06 -2.12
C VAL A 273 7.79 2.97 -3.21
N GLN A 274 7.63 4.30 -3.07
CA GLN A 274 8.23 5.26 -4.01
C GLN A 274 9.76 5.09 -4.07
N TRP A 275 10.42 4.97 -2.91
CA TRP A 275 11.87 4.76 -2.84
C TRP A 275 12.30 3.47 -3.52
N ALA A 276 11.61 2.36 -3.25
CA ALA A 276 11.94 1.05 -3.81
C ALA A 276 11.80 1.07 -5.35
N ARG A 277 10.70 1.63 -5.87
CA ARG A 277 10.50 1.80 -7.32
C ARG A 277 11.57 2.66 -7.97
N SER A 278 11.90 3.79 -7.35
CA SER A 278 12.94 4.70 -7.84
C SER A 278 14.33 4.06 -7.80
N SER A 279 14.54 3.10 -6.89
CA SER A 279 15.76 2.29 -6.77
C SER A 279 15.77 1.07 -7.69
N GLY A 280 14.77 0.90 -8.56
CA GLY A 280 14.68 -0.22 -9.51
C GLY A 280 14.16 -1.54 -8.93
N TRP A 281 13.55 -1.53 -7.75
CA TRP A 281 12.95 -2.73 -7.16
C TRP A 281 11.62 -3.07 -7.84
N LEU A 282 11.28 -4.36 -7.89
CA LEU A 282 9.93 -4.81 -8.22
C LEU A 282 9.03 -4.68 -7.00
N VAL A 283 7.91 -3.97 -7.12
CA VAL A 283 7.06 -3.69 -5.96
C VAL A 283 5.62 -4.10 -6.19
N MET A 284 5.16 -5.10 -5.42
CA MET A 284 3.75 -5.45 -5.28
C MET A 284 3.17 -4.72 -4.08
N TYR A 285 2.45 -3.62 -4.33
CA TYR A 285 1.87 -2.79 -3.28
C TYR A 285 0.34 -2.93 -3.23
N VAL A 286 -0.17 -3.27 -2.05
CA VAL A 286 -1.58 -3.24 -1.68
C VAL A 286 -1.79 -2.04 -0.76
N PRO A 287 -2.35 -0.92 -1.26
CA PRO A 287 -2.49 0.31 -0.48
C PRO A 287 -3.49 0.19 0.68
N THR A 288 -4.34 -0.83 0.65
CA THR A 288 -5.32 -1.13 1.70
C THR A 288 -5.84 -2.54 1.54
N ALA A 289 -5.59 -3.43 2.51
CA ALA A 289 -6.11 -4.80 2.48
C ALA A 289 -7.65 -4.86 2.53
N HIS A 290 -8.35 -3.75 2.79
CA HIS A 290 -9.80 -3.70 2.65
C HIS A 290 -10.25 -4.08 1.24
N MET A 291 -9.50 -3.72 0.19
CA MET A 291 -9.89 -4.13 -1.16
C MET A 291 -10.08 -5.63 -1.30
N LEU A 292 -9.27 -6.42 -0.60
CA LEU A 292 -9.25 -7.88 -0.73
C LEU A 292 -10.43 -8.57 -0.03
N VAL A 293 -11.08 -7.87 0.92
CA VAL A 293 -12.17 -8.41 1.75
C VAL A 293 -13.49 -7.63 1.62
N ASP A 294 -13.45 -6.50 0.92
CA ASP A 294 -14.52 -5.51 0.80
C ASP A 294 -14.34 -4.73 -0.51
N GLY A 295 -14.87 -5.28 -1.61
CA GLY A 295 -14.88 -4.60 -2.92
C GLY A 295 -15.27 -5.50 -4.09
N GLY A 296 -16.13 -5.02 -4.99
CA GLY A 296 -16.52 -5.76 -6.18
C GLY A 296 -17.38 -7.02 -5.93
N PHE A 297 -17.43 -7.90 -6.93
CA PHE A 297 -18.19 -9.13 -6.88
C PHE A 297 -17.34 -10.28 -6.31
N PHE A 298 -18.00 -11.36 -5.90
CA PHE A 298 -17.33 -12.55 -5.42
C PHE A 298 -18.05 -13.80 -5.93
N TYR A 299 -17.29 -14.86 -6.16
CA TYR A 299 -17.77 -16.09 -6.81
C TYR A 299 -17.33 -17.31 -6.01
N GLN A 300 -18.19 -18.30 -5.88
CA GLN A 300 -17.79 -19.57 -5.27
C GLN A 300 -17.11 -20.43 -6.32
N ALA A 301 -15.88 -20.87 -6.03
CA ALA A 301 -15.18 -21.82 -6.86
C ALA A 301 -15.54 -23.27 -6.54
N LYS A 302 -15.13 -24.19 -7.41
CA LYS A 302 -15.43 -25.63 -7.28
C LYS A 302 -14.79 -26.28 -6.05
N ASP A 303 -13.71 -25.71 -5.53
CA ASP A 303 -13.01 -26.15 -4.33
C ASP A 303 -13.68 -25.66 -3.02
N GLY A 304 -14.75 -24.86 -3.14
CA GLY A 304 -15.49 -24.31 -2.00
C GLY A 304 -14.92 -23.00 -1.46
N LEU A 305 -13.78 -22.52 -1.97
CA LEU A 305 -13.25 -21.19 -1.68
C LEU A 305 -13.97 -20.13 -2.51
N TRP A 306 -13.84 -18.87 -2.10
CA TRP A 306 -14.46 -17.73 -2.74
C TRP A 306 -13.42 -16.85 -3.44
N ASP A 307 -13.71 -16.49 -4.68
CA ASP A 307 -12.84 -15.69 -5.54
C ASP A 307 -13.33 -14.25 -5.65
N THR A 308 -12.39 -13.30 -5.60
CA THR A 308 -12.63 -11.85 -5.74
C THR A 308 -11.89 -11.32 -6.98
N PRO A 309 -12.42 -11.56 -8.19
CA PRO A 309 -11.69 -11.31 -9.43
C PRO A 309 -11.38 -9.84 -9.69
N GLU A 310 -12.23 -8.89 -9.27
CA GLU A 310 -11.98 -7.45 -9.43
C GLU A 310 -10.74 -7.01 -8.65
N SER A 311 -10.59 -7.51 -7.42
CA SER A 311 -9.41 -7.25 -6.59
C SER A 311 -8.14 -7.83 -7.18
N ALA A 312 -8.23 -9.06 -7.70
CA ALA A 312 -7.11 -9.70 -8.39
C ALA A 312 -6.71 -8.93 -9.66
N LYS A 313 -7.70 -8.48 -10.46
CA LYS A 313 -7.45 -7.64 -11.64
C LYS A 313 -6.82 -6.31 -11.28
N LEU A 314 -7.27 -5.65 -10.20
CA LEU A 314 -6.65 -4.40 -9.79
C LEU A 314 -5.19 -4.60 -9.36
N LEU A 315 -4.89 -5.64 -8.59
CA LEU A 315 -3.52 -5.95 -8.19
C LEU A 315 -2.61 -6.19 -9.40
N MET A 316 -3.08 -7.00 -10.35
CA MET A 316 -2.40 -7.30 -11.61
C MET A 316 -2.22 -6.04 -12.49
N HIS A 317 -3.25 -5.22 -12.59
CA HIS A 317 -3.20 -3.95 -13.32
C HIS A 317 -2.14 -3.01 -12.73
N ASN A 318 -2.13 -2.82 -11.41
CA ASN A 318 -1.16 -1.96 -10.73
C ASN A 318 0.29 -2.42 -10.95
N MET A 319 0.51 -3.74 -10.94
CA MET A 319 1.81 -4.34 -11.27
C MET A 319 2.24 -4.02 -12.70
N LEU A 320 1.35 -4.19 -13.69
CA LEU A 320 1.66 -3.85 -15.08
C LEU A 320 1.92 -2.37 -15.27
N VAL A 321 1.09 -1.49 -14.71
CA VAL A 321 1.26 -0.04 -14.84
C VAL A 321 2.60 0.40 -14.27
N SER A 322 2.99 -0.14 -13.11
CA SER A 322 4.20 0.30 -12.41
C SER A 322 5.49 -0.34 -12.91
N HIS A 323 5.42 -1.58 -13.43
CA HIS A 323 6.61 -2.41 -13.67
C HIS A 323 6.64 -3.12 -15.03
N ARG A 324 5.84 -2.70 -16.02
CA ARG A 324 5.74 -3.36 -17.35
C ARG A 324 7.10 -3.77 -17.92
N MET A 325 8.03 -2.83 -18.04
CA MET A 325 9.35 -3.07 -18.66
C MET A 325 10.14 -4.16 -17.94
N GLN A 326 10.07 -4.22 -16.60
CA GLN A 326 10.77 -5.23 -15.80
C GLN A 326 10.07 -6.60 -15.92
N LEU A 327 8.73 -6.62 -15.90
CA LEU A 327 7.94 -7.84 -15.99
C LEU A 327 8.03 -8.51 -17.38
N GLU A 328 8.29 -7.73 -18.43
CA GLU A 328 8.54 -8.26 -19.79
C GLU A 328 9.90 -8.97 -19.90
N GLN A 329 10.88 -8.57 -19.08
CA GLN A 329 12.23 -9.15 -19.07
C GLN A 329 12.33 -10.41 -18.20
N LEU A 330 11.39 -10.62 -17.27
CA LEU A 330 11.41 -11.73 -16.34
C LEU A 330 10.57 -12.90 -16.86
N ALA A 331 11.22 -14.05 -17.03
CA ALA A 331 10.55 -15.31 -17.34
C ALA A 331 9.97 -15.94 -16.04
N PRO A 332 8.76 -16.53 -16.09
CA PRO A 332 8.21 -17.28 -14.97
C PRO A 332 9.13 -18.45 -14.57
N LYS A 333 9.34 -18.64 -13.26
CA LYS A 333 10.14 -19.71 -12.66
C LYS A 333 9.36 -21.01 -12.53
N THR A 334 8.07 -20.93 -12.22
CA THR A 334 7.21 -22.11 -12.27
C THR A 334 7.00 -22.51 -13.72
N ALA A 335 6.81 -23.80 -13.99
CA ALA A 335 6.53 -24.33 -15.33
C ALA A 335 5.26 -23.67 -15.91
N SER A 336 5.45 -22.58 -16.62
CA SER A 336 4.41 -21.81 -17.27
C SER A 336 4.66 -21.81 -18.77
N ARG A 337 3.58 -21.69 -19.55
CA ARG A 337 3.66 -21.57 -21.00
C ARG A 337 4.01 -20.17 -21.50
N HIS A 338 4.12 -19.19 -20.59
CA HIS A 338 4.25 -17.78 -20.96
C HIS A 338 5.72 -17.39 -21.08
N ALA A 339 6.01 -16.51 -22.05
CA ALA A 339 7.36 -16.02 -22.28
C ALA A 339 7.84 -15.07 -21.18
N SER A 340 6.93 -14.35 -20.50
CA SER A 340 7.25 -13.37 -19.47
C SER A 340 6.16 -13.27 -18.41
N LEU A 341 6.47 -12.68 -17.26
CA LEU A 341 5.49 -12.37 -16.22
C LEU A 341 4.45 -11.36 -16.70
N ALA A 342 4.82 -10.42 -17.57
CA ALA A 342 3.85 -9.49 -18.18
C ALA A 342 2.80 -10.24 -19.02
N ALA A 343 3.24 -11.22 -19.83
CA ALA A 343 2.33 -12.04 -20.64
C ALA A 343 1.40 -12.90 -19.79
N LEU A 344 1.89 -13.45 -18.67
CA LEU A 344 1.06 -14.14 -17.68
C LEU A 344 -0.06 -13.22 -17.15
N ILE A 345 0.29 -11.99 -16.78
CA ILE A 345 -0.68 -11.03 -16.25
C ILE A 345 -1.72 -10.64 -17.30
N GLU A 346 -1.29 -10.32 -18.53
CA GLU A 346 -2.20 -9.94 -19.60
C GLU A 346 -3.20 -11.05 -19.94
N GLU A 347 -2.77 -12.31 -19.91
CA GLU A 347 -3.66 -13.45 -20.07
C GLU A 347 -4.66 -13.55 -18.90
N GLY A 348 -4.18 -13.46 -17.66
CA GLY A 348 -5.05 -13.50 -16.46
C GLY A 348 -6.06 -12.35 -16.38
N MET A 349 -5.69 -11.16 -16.86
CA MET A 349 -6.60 -10.00 -16.95
C MET A 349 -7.75 -10.24 -17.95
N ASN A 350 -7.45 -10.97 -19.03
CA ASN A 350 -8.39 -11.30 -20.10
C ASN A 350 -9.14 -12.63 -19.87
N ALA A 351 -8.81 -13.37 -18.80
CA ALA A 351 -9.50 -14.60 -18.45
C ALA A 351 -10.99 -14.33 -18.16
N LEU A 352 -11.84 -15.24 -18.66
CA LEU A 352 -13.29 -15.17 -18.52
C LEU A 352 -13.75 -15.72 -17.18
N GLU A 353 -13.07 -16.77 -16.69
CA GLU A 353 -13.43 -17.45 -15.44
C GLU A 353 -12.82 -16.72 -14.23
N PRO A 354 -13.64 -16.33 -13.22
CA PRO A 354 -13.14 -15.67 -12.00
C PRO A 354 -12.02 -16.43 -11.29
N GLN A 355 -12.09 -17.77 -11.33
CA GLN A 355 -11.11 -18.65 -10.71
C GLN A 355 -9.73 -18.50 -11.35
N GLU A 356 -9.67 -18.36 -12.67
CA GLU A 356 -8.42 -18.23 -13.42
C GLU A 356 -7.77 -16.88 -13.16
N VAL A 357 -8.57 -15.81 -13.09
CA VAL A 357 -8.12 -14.45 -12.74
C VAL A 357 -7.44 -14.44 -11.37
N VAL A 358 -8.10 -14.99 -10.34
CA VAL A 358 -7.55 -15.01 -8.97
C VAL A 358 -6.33 -15.92 -8.89
N SER A 359 -6.37 -17.09 -9.53
CA SER A 359 -5.24 -18.02 -9.56
C SER A 359 -4.01 -17.39 -10.23
N THR A 360 -4.21 -16.60 -11.30
CA THR A 360 -3.11 -15.90 -11.97
C THR A 360 -2.48 -14.83 -11.08
N ALA A 361 -3.28 -14.07 -10.33
CA ALA A 361 -2.75 -13.08 -9.39
C ALA A 361 -1.94 -13.73 -8.25
N LEU A 362 -2.37 -14.89 -7.75
CA LEU A 362 -1.63 -15.65 -6.74
C LEU A 362 -0.36 -16.27 -7.32
N GLN A 363 -0.44 -16.81 -8.53
CA GLN A 363 0.72 -17.30 -9.26
C GLN A 363 1.75 -16.18 -9.46
N LEU A 364 1.34 -14.98 -9.89
CA LEU A 364 2.22 -13.83 -9.99
C LEU A 364 2.94 -13.55 -8.67
N LYS A 365 2.24 -13.54 -7.54
CA LYS A 365 2.85 -13.36 -6.22
C LYS A 365 3.87 -14.47 -5.93
N ASP A 366 3.53 -15.72 -6.20
CA ASP A 366 4.44 -16.87 -5.99
C ASP A 366 5.68 -16.82 -6.89
N GLU A 367 5.55 -16.30 -8.12
CA GLU A 367 6.68 -16.03 -9.01
C GLU A 367 7.57 -14.93 -8.45
N LEU A 368 7.00 -13.82 -7.97
CA LEU A 368 7.76 -12.73 -7.36
C LEU A 368 8.52 -13.18 -6.11
N LEU A 369 7.99 -14.14 -5.34
CA LEU A 369 8.73 -14.72 -4.22
C LEU A 369 10.00 -15.48 -4.65
N GLN A 370 10.05 -15.96 -5.90
CA GLN A 370 11.16 -16.74 -6.46
C GLN A 370 12.15 -15.91 -7.27
N VAL A 371 11.82 -14.65 -7.60
CA VAL A 371 12.71 -13.74 -8.34
C VAL A 371 14.00 -13.50 -7.56
N THR A 372 15.13 -13.61 -8.26
CA THR A 372 16.48 -13.39 -7.69
C THR A 372 17.25 -12.29 -8.41
N GLU A 373 16.86 -11.98 -9.65
CA GLU A 373 17.51 -11.06 -10.57
C GLU A 373 17.41 -9.61 -10.11
N VAL A 374 16.27 -9.24 -9.54
CA VAL A 374 15.98 -7.91 -9.03
C VAL A 374 15.38 -8.02 -7.63
N PRO A 375 15.64 -7.04 -6.74
CA PRO A 375 15.05 -7.05 -5.42
C PRO A 375 13.54 -6.81 -5.47
N VAL A 376 12.81 -7.55 -4.65
CA VAL A 376 11.34 -7.52 -4.59
C VAL A 376 10.86 -6.95 -3.26
N LEU A 377 9.91 -6.02 -3.31
CA LEU A 377 9.17 -5.52 -2.16
C LEU A 377 7.71 -5.94 -2.27
N ILE A 378 7.20 -6.68 -1.29
CA ILE A 378 5.75 -6.90 -1.14
C ILE A 378 5.26 -6.05 0.03
N ALA A 379 4.42 -5.06 -0.26
CA ALA A 379 3.93 -4.10 0.72
C ALA A 379 2.41 -4.22 0.88
N VAL A 380 1.91 -4.45 2.09
CA VAL A 380 0.45 -4.59 2.37
C VAL A 380 0.01 -3.68 3.51
N ASP A 381 -0.82 -2.68 3.21
CA ASP A 381 -1.43 -1.82 4.23
C ASP A 381 -2.67 -2.46 4.85
N ASN A 382 -3.04 -1.98 6.03
CA ASN A 382 -4.20 -2.47 6.77
C ASN A 382 -4.19 -4.01 6.91
N TYR A 383 -3.02 -4.63 7.00
CA TYR A 383 -2.80 -6.07 6.94
C TYR A 383 -3.65 -6.87 7.94
N ASN A 384 -3.93 -6.28 9.10
CA ASN A 384 -4.79 -6.87 10.13
C ASN A 384 -6.25 -7.08 9.70
N VAL A 385 -6.70 -6.42 8.64
CA VAL A 385 -8.02 -6.65 8.00
C VAL A 385 -8.14 -8.09 7.50
N LEU A 386 -7.04 -8.69 7.03
CA LEU A 386 -7.01 -10.08 6.55
C LEU A 386 -7.27 -11.12 7.66
N TYR A 387 -7.36 -10.68 8.92
CA TYR A 387 -7.61 -11.51 10.10
C TYR A 387 -8.90 -11.14 10.83
N SER A 388 -9.67 -10.21 10.28
CA SER A 388 -10.91 -9.72 10.87
C SER A 388 -12.11 -10.18 10.04
N HIS A 389 -13.03 -9.26 9.82
CA HIS A 389 -14.30 -9.45 9.15
C HIS A 389 -14.19 -9.09 7.67
N SER A 390 -14.86 -9.86 6.81
CA SER A 390 -15.09 -9.43 5.43
C SER A 390 -16.44 -8.73 5.32
N ARG A 391 -16.70 -8.09 4.17
CA ARG A 391 -18.03 -7.55 3.87
C ARG A 391 -18.82 -8.42 2.89
N TYR A 392 -18.32 -9.62 2.60
CA TYR A 392 -19.05 -10.58 1.80
C TYR A 392 -19.90 -11.49 2.68
N TYR A 393 -21.08 -11.83 2.18
CA TYR A 393 -22.03 -12.65 2.88
C TYR A 393 -22.57 -13.72 1.94
N THR A 394 -22.55 -14.96 2.39
CA THR A 394 -23.30 -16.04 1.73
C THR A 394 -24.66 -16.20 2.36
N TRP A 395 -25.60 -16.68 1.57
CA TRP A 395 -26.89 -17.13 2.06
C TRP A 395 -26.71 -18.37 2.94
N ALA A 396 -27.21 -18.33 4.17
CA ALA A 396 -27.23 -19.51 5.04
C ALA A 396 -28.64 -20.13 5.09
N ASN A 397 -29.67 -19.29 5.22
CA ASN A 397 -31.08 -19.67 5.14
C ASN A 397 -31.94 -18.44 4.85
N GLN A 398 -33.28 -18.60 4.83
CA GLN A 398 -34.25 -17.55 4.49
C GLN A 398 -34.11 -16.24 5.29
N HIS A 399 -33.60 -16.31 6.52
CA HIS A 399 -33.55 -15.18 7.44
C HIS A 399 -32.13 -14.78 7.85
N HIS A 400 -31.13 -15.59 7.49
CA HIS A 400 -29.76 -15.42 7.94
C HIS A 400 -28.77 -15.46 6.79
N ARG A 401 -27.88 -14.46 6.83
CA ARG A 401 -26.69 -14.41 6.00
C ARG A 401 -25.48 -14.69 6.87
N ARG A 402 -24.57 -15.54 6.38
CA ARG A 402 -23.31 -15.83 7.04
C ARG A 402 -22.24 -14.97 6.40
N GLU A 403 -21.50 -14.23 7.23
CA GLU A 403 -20.32 -13.51 6.77
C GLU A 403 -19.23 -14.50 6.33
N LEU A 404 -18.60 -14.23 5.20
CA LEU A 404 -17.42 -14.97 4.78
C LEU A 404 -16.20 -14.48 5.56
N LEU A 405 -15.39 -15.41 6.06
CA LEU A 405 -14.13 -15.05 6.70
C LEU A 405 -13.07 -14.76 5.62
N PRO A 406 -12.09 -13.87 5.87
CA PRO A 406 -10.99 -13.66 4.94
C PRO A 406 -10.18 -14.93 4.60
N THR A 407 -10.20 -15.96 5.46
CA THR A 407 -9.62 -17.29 5.16
C THR A 407 -10.35 -18.05 4.05
N GLU A 408 -11.64 -17.77 3.86
CA GLU A 408 -12.47 -18.40 2.84
C GLU A 408 -12.36 -17.70 1.49
N LEU A 409 -11.80 -16.48 1.47
CA LEU A 409 -11.52 -15.71 0.25
C LEU A 409 -10.12 -16.09 -0.24
N ARG A 410 -10.02 -16.76 -1.40
CA ARG A 410 -8.75 -17.32 -1.89
C ARG A 410 -7.67 -16.25 -2.04
N LEU A 411 -8.00 -15.09 -2.63
CA LEU A 411 -7.07 -13.99 -2.80
C LEU A 411 -6.62 -13.42 -1.45
N ALA A 412 -7.55 -13.15 -0.52
CA ALA A 412 -7.22 -12.56 0.78
C ALA A 412 -6.38 -13.51 1.64
N ALA A 413 -6.69 -14.81 1.63
CA ALA A 413 -5.89 -15.84 2.28
C ALA A 413 -4.49 -15.93 1.66
N GLY A 414 -4.38 -15.91 0.33
CA GLY A 414 -3.10 -15.91 -0.38
C GLY A 414 -2.27 -14.64 -0.20
N MET A 415 -2.88 -13.53 0.22
CA MET A 415 -2.18 -12.27 0.54
C MET A 415 -1.78 -12.16 2.02
N ARG A 416 -1.92 -13.22 2.82
CA ARG A 416 -1.35 -13.32 4.18
C ARG A 416 0.16 -13.57 4.14
N VAL A 417 0.89 -12.57 3.68
CA VAL A 417 2.31 -12.62 3.35
C VAL A 417 3.22 -13.05 4.51
N PHE A 418 2.83 -12.87 5.77
CA PHE A 418 3.62 -13.31 6.93
C PHE A 418 3.47 -14.79 7.26
N GLU A 419 2.46 -15.48 6.72
CA GLU A 419 2.32 -16.93 6.87
C GLU A 419 3.12 -17.69 5.80
N GLN A 420 3.82 -16.97 4.92
CA GLN A 420 4.51 -17.50 3.76
C GLN A 420 6.01 -17.22 3.86
N ALA A 421 6.79 -17.88 3.00
CA ALA A 421 8.20 -17.55 2.86
C ALA A 421 8.34 -16.13 2.27
N PRO A 422 9.31 -15.33 2.75
CA PRO A 422 9.59 -14.03 2.15
C PRO A 422 10.25 -14.21 0.77
N PRO A 423 10.31 -13.14 -0.06
CA PRO A 423 11.02 -13.19 -1.33
C PRO A 423 12.46 -13.69 -1.21
N ALA A 424 12.91 -14.44 -2.23
CA ALA A 424 14.27 -14.96 -2.31
C ALA A 424 15.29 -13.81 -2.28
N ASN A 425 15.06 -12.79 -3.10
CA ASN A 425 15.78 -11.52 -3.09
C ASN A 425 14.81 -10.37 -2.79
N GLY A 426 14.64 -10.00 -1.52
CA GLY A 426 13.71 -8.94 -1.16
C GLY A 426 13.16 -8.99 0.25
N VAL A 427 12.16 -8.15 0.51
CA VAL A 427 11.50 -8.00 1.81
C VAL A 427 9.98 -7.91 1.67
N VAL A 428 9.28 -8.30 2.72
CA VAL A 428 7.85 -8.12 2.91
C VAL A 428 7.65 -7.07 4.00
N VAL A 429 6.83 -6.07 3.71
CA VAL A 429 6.44 -5.04 4.66
C VAL A 429 4.94 -5.04 4.81
N ALA A 430 4.45 -5.18 6.04
CA ALA A 430 3.01 -5.11 6.31
C ALA A 430 2.72 -4.09 7.40
N ALA A 431 1.69 -3.27 7.21
CA ALA A 431 1.26 -2.28 8.17
C ALA A 431 -0.09 -2.63 8.77
N SER A 432 -0.25 -2.42 10.08
CA SER A 432 -1.56 -2.52 10.72
C SER A 432 -2.26 -1.18 10.75
N ASN A 433 -3.59 -1.20 10.81
CA ASN A 433 -4.42 -0.03 11.03
C ASN A 433 -5.60 -0.39 11.95
N PHE A 434 -6.03 0.53 12.81
CA PHE A 434 -7.09 0.27 13.78
C PHE A 434 -8.43 0.90 13.39
N ASP A 435 -8.56 1.37 12.14
CA ASP A 435 -9.81 1.91 11.62
C ASP A 435 -10.75 0.76 11.25
N GLY A 436 -11.81 0.57 12.05
CA GLY A 436 -12.79 -0.50 11.85
C GLY A 436 -12.31 -1.93 12.17
N VAL A 437 -11.09 -2.09 12.70
CA VAL A 437 -10.52 -3.39 13.07
C VAL A 437 -9.98 -3.36 14.50
N SER A 438 -10.27 -4.41 15.27
CA SER A 438 -9.82 -4.51 16.66
C SER A 438 -8.30 -4.56 16.76
N LYS A 439 -7.74 -3.80 17.73
CA LYS A 439 -6.31 -3.79 18.06
C LYS A 439 -5.81 -5.09 18.69
N HIS A 440 -6.73 -5.95 19.15
CA HIS A 440 -6.42 -7.20 19.83
C HIS A 440 -6.45 -8.41 18.90
N ILE A 441 -6.66 -8.22 17.59
CA ILE A 441 -6.65 -9.33 16.65
C ILE A 441 -5.23 -9.90 16.56
N PRO A 442 -5.05 -11.19 16.84
CA PRO A 442 -3.75 -11.83 16.72
C PRO A 442 -3.38 -11.93 15.25
N ILE A 443 -2.20 -11.44 14.91
CA ILE A 443 -1.61 -11.59 13.57
C ILE A 443 -0.45 -12.56 13.71
N PRO A 444 -0.54 -13.76 13.11
CA PRO A 444 0.57 -14.67 13.00
C PRO A 444 1.76 -13.99 12.34
N LYS A 445 2.91 -14.07 12.99
CA LYS A 445 4.16 -13.47 12.53
C LYS A 445 5.29 -14.48 12.71
N PRO A 446 6.17 -14.64 11.71
CA PRO A 446 7.41 -15.39 11.86
C PRO A 446 8.23 -14.84 13.02
N ALA A 447 8.93 -15.71 13.76
CA ALA A 447 9.71 -15.31 14.93
C ALA A 447 10.82 -14.30 14.60
N ASP A 448 11.29 -14.28 13.36
CA ASP A 448 12.32 -13.38 12.86
C ASP A 448 11.80 -12.02 12.36
N THR A 449 10.48 -11.77 12.44
CA THR A 449 9.85 -10.52 12.02
C THR A 449 10.37 -9.31 12.80
N LEU A 450 10.84 -8.29 12.07
CA LEU A 450 11.16 -6.98 12.65
C LEU A 450 9.86 -6.23 12.96
N ASN A 451 9.56 -6.01 14.25
CA ASN A 451 8.50 -5.10 14.64
C ASN A 451 9.04 -3.67 14.57
N PHE A 452 8.64 -2.93 13.54
CA PHE A 452 9.11 -1.57 13.28
C PHE A 452 8.09 -0.54 13.83
N PRO A 453 8.44 0.23 14.87
CA PRO A 453 7.52 1.19 15.46
C PRO A 453 7.41 2.45 14.59
N VAL A 454 6.18 2.86 14.28
CA VAL A 454 5.91 4.17 13.65
C VAL A 454 5.20 5.04 14.68
N GLN A 455 5.96 5.97 15.25
CA GLN A 455 5.49 6.88 16.28
C GLN A 455 4.67 8.03 15.68
N ARG A 456 3.91 8.71 16.55
CA ARG A 456 3.28 10.00 16.24
C ARG A 456 4.34 11.10 16.07
N PHE A 457 3.91 12.27 15.63
CA PHE A 457 4.81 13.40 15.48
C PHE A 457 5.39 13.80 16.83
N ASN A 458 6.71 14.00 16.86
CA ASN A 458 7.40 14.68 17.94
C ASN A 458 7.20 16.21 17.79
N THR A 459 7.69 17.00 18.74
CA THR A 459 7.52 18.47 18.71
C THR A 459 8.18 19.13 17.50
N ALA A 460 9.35 18.64 17.05
CA ALA A 460 10.03 19.17 15.86
C ALA A 460 9.25 18.84 14.59
N GLU A 461 8.74 17.61 14.44
CA GLU A 461 7.87 17.22 13.33
C GLU A 461 6.60 18.08 13.30
N VAL A 462 5.99 18.39 14.46
CA VAL A 462 4.84 19.31 14.50
C VAL A 462 5.21 20.72 14.06
N ASP A 463 6.37 21.23 14.52
CA ASP A 463 6.86 22.55 14.14
C ASP A 463 7.06 22.66 12.63
N MET A 464 7.80 21.70 12.05
CA MET A 464 8.03 21.63 10.60
C MET A 464 6.73 21.52 9.81
N MET A 465 5.73 20.78 10.31
CA MET A 465 4.42 20.70 9.68
C MET A 465 3.67 22.04 9.71
N LEU A 466 3.74 22.79 10.83
CA LEU A 466 3.09 24.09 10.95
C LEU A 466 3.79 25.14 10.09
N GLU A 467 5.12 25.14 10.05
CA GLU A 467 5.90 25.98 9.13
C GLU A 467 5.60 25.66 7.67
N PHE A 468 5.44 24.38 7.33
CA PHE A 468 5.00 24.01 5.99
C PHE A 468 3.57 24.51 5.68
N TYR A 469 2.69 24.57 6.68
CA TYR A 469 1.31 25.05 6.51
C TYR A 469 1.15 26.56 6.57
N LYS A 470 2.14 27.28 7.12
CA LYS A 470 2.21 28.76 7.10
C LYS A 470 1.97 29.32 5.71
N PHE A 471 2.48 28.66 4.67
CA PHE A 471 2.28 29.10 3.28
C PHE A 471 0.83 29.14 2.84
N LYS A 472 0.00 28.24 3.38
CA LYS A 472 -1.43 28.20 3.10
C LYS A 472 -2.22 29.20 3.93
N THR A 473 -1.83 29.40 5.18
CA THR A 473 -2.58 30.23 6.12
C THR A 473 -2.17 31.69 6.07
N GLY A 474 -0.97 31.99 5.57
CA GLY A 474 -0.37 33.33 5.56
C GLY A 474 -0.04 33.86 6.96
N ARG A 475 -0.13 33.02 7.99
CA ARG A 475 0.11 33.36 9.39
C ARG A 475 1.26 32.54 9.94
N ASP A 476 2.20 33.24 10.57
CA ASP A 476 3.32 32.63 11.26
C ASP A 476 2.85 31.94 12.55
N PRO A 477 3.09 30.63 12.70
CA PRO A 477 2.71 29.92 13.93
C PRO A 477 3.51 30.50 15.10
N GLN A 478 2.81 30.90 16.15
CA GLN A 478 3.44 31.34 17.40
C GLN A 478 3.85 30.12 18.24
N ASP A 479 4.75 30.32 19.21
CA ASP A 479 5.17 29.23 20.11
C ASP A 479 3.99 28.59 20.85
N ASP A 480 3.00 29.39 21.24
CA ASP A 480 1.77 28.91 21.85
C ASP A 480 0.94 28.05 20.89
N ASP A 481 0.90 28.39 19.59
CA ASP A 481 0.22 27.60 18.56
C ASP A 481 0.89 26.24 18.39
N ARG A 482 2.23 26.21 18.37
CA ARG A 482 3.05 24.99 18.26
C ARG A 482 2.81 24.05 19.44
N LEU A 483 2.92 24.58 20.66
CA LEU A 483 2.68 23.82 21.89
C LEU A 483 1.24 23.34 21.96
N PHE A 484 0.27 24.20 21.65
CA PHE A 484 -1.14 23.83 21.65
C PHE A 484 -1.42 22.71 20.64
N ALA A 485 -0.93 22.82 19.41
CA ALA A 485 -1.11 21.79 18.38
C ALA A 485 -0.54 20.44 18.82
N TYR A 486 0.66 20.43 19.40
CA TYR A 486 1.28 19.21 19.91
C TYR A 486 0.49 18.60 21.08
N TYR A 487 0.20 19.38 22.14
CA TYR A 487 -0.46 18.87 23.34
C TYR A 487 -1.93 18.50 23.12
N ALA A 488 -2.66 19.27 22.31
CA ALA A 488 -4.07 18.97 22.00
C ALA A 488 -4.22 17.71 21.14
N SER A 489 -3.30 17.49 20.21
CA SER A 489 -3.33 16.31 19.32
C SER A 489 -2.60 15.10 19.89
N GLY A 490 -1.69 15.29 20.86
CA GLY A 490 -0.71 14.30 21.28
C GLY A 490 0.16 13.84 20.11
N GLY A 491 0.58 14.79 19.25
CA GLY A 491 1.36 14.54 18.04
C GLY A 491 0.63 13.79 16.93
N ASN A 492 -0.71 13.71 16.97
CA ASN A 492 -1.47 12.96 15.95
C ASN A 492 -1.58 13.76 14.64
N PRO A 493 -0.91 13.34 13.54
CA PRO A 493 -0.91 14.08 12.27
C PRO A 493 -2.32 14.33 11.72
N LYS A 494 -3.23 13.37 11.85
CA LYS A 494 -4.62 13.51 11.39
C LYS A 494 -5.37 14.60 12.16
N SER A 495 -5.15 14.66 13.48
CA SER A 495 -5.74 15.71 14.32
C SER A 495 -5.11 17.06 14.01
N ILE A 496 -3.79 17.13 13.87
CA ILE A 496 -3.07 18.37 13.53
C ILE A 496 -3.57 18.89 12.19
N ARG A 497 -3.71 18.07 11.14
CA ARG A 497 -4.28 18.54 9.85
C ARG A 497 -5.65 19.17 10.00
N ARG A 498 -6.53 18.54 10.78
CA ARG A 498 -7.90 19.03 10.98
C ARG A 498 -7.93 20.32 11.81
N ASP A 499 -7.12 20.36 12.88
CA ASP A 499 -7.21 21.38 13.92
C ASP A 499 -6.24 22.55 13.67
N ALA A 500 -5.02 22.30 13.17
CA ALA A 500 -4.02 23.33 12.86
C ALA A 500 -4.50 24.30 11.78
N VAL A 501 -5.19 23.81 10.75
CA VAL A 501 -5.82 24.68 9.76
C VAL A 501 -6.80 25.63 10.45
N GLN A 502 -7.64 25.13 11.37
CA GLN A 502 -8.58 25.98 12.11
C GLN A 502 -7.90 26.92 13.11
N LEU A 503 -6.79 26.50 13.73
CA LEU A 503 -6.02 27.30 14.69
C LEU A 503 -5.33 28.47 14.01
N LEU A 504 -4.70 28.21 12.86
CA LEU A 504 -4.01 29.22 12.07
C LEU A 504 -4.97 30.18 11.34
N TYR A 505 -6.25 29.82 11.18
CA TYR A 505 -7.30 30.71 10.68
C TYR A 505 -8.01 31.53 11.77
N ARG A 506 -7.65 31.39 13.06
CA ARG A 506 -8.19 32.30 14.08
C ARG A 506 -7.56 33.69 13.90
N PRO A 507 -8.40 34.74 13.82
CA PRO A 507 -7.94 36.12 13.62
C PRO A 507 -7.10 36.63 14.78
#